data_AF-A0A958Q5F9-F1
#
_entry.id   AF-A0A958Q5F9-F1
#
_cell.length_a   1.000
_cell.length_b   1.000
_cell.length_c   1.000
_cell.angle_alpha   90.00
_cell.angle_beta   90.00
_cell.angle_gamma   90.00
#
_symmetry.space_group_name_H-M   'P 1'
#
loop_
_entity.id
_entity.type
_entity.pdbx_description
1 polymer ?
#
loop_
_entity_poly.entity_id
_entity_poly.type
_entity_poly.pdbx_seq_one_letter_code
_entity_poly.pdbx_strand_id
1 'polypeptide(L)'
;MMRHEAFYDSLDHLVLRTIALSIRHAPGLEKLDFLWNLLRGPYHWLSSFGNNGMRVVVGRKFAVRIPPEYSGATRWEDYEPESASKFAEWIAYHTNAIILDVGSAFGVFSVTALFASKESSVIAFDGDLASLKATSRVCQYASGERLQLVYGLISESDVQETTITQAVQRTSQLLKDLPISGDIDTTKYICLHGNSDRHIPLYTLDSLLSEVPSDRPLLLKCDVEGAEFLVLRGAMKILQTHRPTLLISVHPNALPDYGITKADIELFLQDSHYAWEVIAIDHEEHWWCQPI
;
A
#
# COMPACT_ATOMS: atom_id res chain seq x y z
N MET A 1 18.96 -25.16 23.59
CA MET A 1 17.82 -24.71 24.41
C MET A 1 16.94 -23.66 23.69
N MET A 2 17.48 -22.72 22.91
CA MET A 2 16.70 -21.67 22.21
C MET A 2 15.78 -22.07 21.03
N ARG A 3 15.82 -23.31 20.52
CA ARG A 3 14.97 -23.74 19.40
C ARG A 3 13.58 -24.25 19.81
N HIS A 4 13.39 -24.57 21.09
CA HIS A 4 12.12 -25.14 21.58
C HIS A 4 11.12 -24.07 22.03
N GLU A 5 11.59 -22.93 22.56
CA GLU A 5 10.74 -21.82 23.02
C GLU A 5 10.09 -21.07 21.85
N ALA A 6 10.83 -20.78 20.77
CA ALA A 6 10.28 -20.09 19.59
C ALA A 6 9.21 -20.89 18.84
N PHE A 7 9.22 -22.22 18.96
CA PHE A 7 8.22 -23.10 18.34
C PHE A 7 6.93 -23.13 19.19
N TYR A 8 7.07 -23.19 20.52
CA TYR A 8 5.94 -23.15 21.46
C TYR A 8 5.21 -21.79 21.44
N ASP A 9 5.93 -20.66 21.44
CA ASP A 9 5.33 -19.32 21.31
C ASP A 9 4.53 -19.19 20.00
N SER A 10 5.04 -19.75 18.90
CA SER A 10 4.36 -19.70 17.60
C SER A 10 3.06 -20.52 17.57
N LEU A 11 3.02 -21.64 18.30
CA LEU A 11 1.86 -22.51 18.38
C LEU A 11 0.78 -21.90 19.28
N ASP A 12 1.18 -21.36 20.43
CA ASP A 12 0.26 -20.76 21.40
C ASP A 12 -0.41 -19.49 20.83
N HIS A 13 0.34 -18.65 20.11
CA HIS A 13 -0.22 -17.49 19.41
C HIS A 13 -1.16 -17.88 18.26
N LEU A 14 -0.85 -18.95 17.51
CA LEU A 14 -1.69 -19.42 16.42
C LEU A 14 -3.01 -20.03 16.94
N VAL A 15 -2.95 -20.79 18.03
CA VAL A 15 -4.11 -21.38 18.69
C VAL A 15 -4.99 -20.30 19.32
N LEU A 16 -4.40 -19.36 20.05
CA LEU A 16 -5.13 -18.22 20.64
C LEU A 16 -5.80 -17.36 19.57
N ARG A 17 -5.14 -17.14 18.43
CA ARG A 17 -5.69 -16.39 17.31
C ARG A 17 -6.81 -17.15 16.60
N THR A 18 -6.66 -18.45 16.39
CA THR A 18 -7.70 -19.30 15.78
C THR A 18 -8.94 -19.35 16.66
N ILE A 19 -8.75 -19.44 17.99
CA ILE A 19 -9.82 -19.38 18.98
C ILE A 19 -10.47 -17.99 18.97
N ALA A 20 -9.69 -16.90 18.99
CA ALA A 20 -10.21 -15.54 18.95
C ALA A 20 -11.00 -15.23 17.68
N LEU A 21 -10.52 -15.68 16.51
CA LEU A 21 -11.22 -15.53 15.23
C LEU A 21 -12.49 -16.40 15.16
N SER A 22 -12.43 -17.65 15.65
CA SER A 22 -13.59 -18.54 15.70
C SER A 22 -14.68 -18.02 16.65
N ILE A 23 -14.30 -17.37 17.75
CA ILE A 23 -15.23 -16.72 18.69
C ILE A 23 -15.79 -15.41 18.10
N ARG A 24 -14.99 -14.65 17.33
CA ARG A 24 -15.41 -13.41 16.66
C ARG A 24 -16.46 -13.62 15.58
N HIS A 25 -16.37 -14.74 14.86
CA HIS A 25 -17.32 -15.11 13.81
C HIS A 25 -18.42 -16.08 14.28
N ALA A 26 -18.52 -16.32 15.59
CA ALA A 26 -19.60 -17.12 16.16
C ALA A 26 -20.93 -16.32 16.17
N PRO A 27 -22.05 -16.91 15.73
CA PRO A 27 -23.34 -16.20 15.67
C PRO A 27 -23.75 -15.69 17.05
N GLY A 28 -23.94 -14.37 17.19
CA GLY A 28 -24.39 -13.70 18.42
C GLY A 28 -23.30 -12.96 19.22
N LEU A 29 -22.01 -13.23 18.97
CA LEU A 29 -20.88 -12.51 19.58
C LEU A 29 -20.43 -11.27 18.78
N GLU A 30 -20.90 -11.13 17.54
CA GLU A 30 -20.69 -9.95 16.68
C GLU A 30 -21.30 -8.66 17.26
N LYS A 31 -22.26 -8.77 18.20
CA LYS A 31 -22.96 -7.63 18.81
C LYS A 31 -22.34 -7.13 20.12
N LEU A 32 -21.19 -7.70 20.53
CA LEU A 32 -20.54 -7.44 21.81
C LEU A 32 -19.22 -6.69 21.64
N ASP A 33 -19.23 -5.57 20.91
CA ASP A 33 -18.07 -4.70 20.67
C ASP A 33 -17.32 -4.30 21.96
N PHE A 34 -18.05 -4.16 23.07
CA PHE A 34 -17.49 -3.85 24.38
C PHE A 34 -16.52 -4.93 24.91
N LEU A 35 -16.86 -6.21 24.74
CA LEU A 35 -16.01 -7.33 25.17
C LEU A 35 -14.74 -7.43 24.30
N TRP A 36 -14.87 -7.17 22.99
CA TRP A 36 -13.73 -7.13 22.08
C TRP A 36 -12.78 -5.97 22.38
N ASN A 37 -13.31 -4.78 22.69
CA ASN A 37 -12.49 -3.65 23.14
C ASN A 37 -11.77 -3.92 24.48
N LEU A 38 -12.42 -4.65 25.39
CA LEU A 38 -11.82 -5.04 26.67
C LEU A 38 -10.68 -6.06 26.50
N LEU A 39 -10.82 -6.99 25.54
CA LEU A 39 -9.81 -8.02 25.24
C LEU A 39 -8.70 -7.54 24.30
N ARG A 40 -8.91 -6.43 23.58
CA ARG A 40 -7.95 -5.81 22.66
C ARG A 40 -6.65 -5.42 23.37
N GLY A 41 -6.76 -4.77 24.54
CA GLY A 41 -5.59 -4.37 25.34
C GLY A 41 -4.71 -5.56 25.79
N PRO A 42 -5.28 -6.58 26.47
CA PRO A 42 -4.54 -7.78 26.87
C PRO A 42 -3.95 -8.57 25.68
N TYR A 43 -4.67 -8.67 24.55
CA TYR A 43 -4.18 -9.33 23.34
C TYR A 43 -3.00 -8.59 22.70
N HIS A 44 -3.06 -7.26 22.60
CA HIS A 44 -1.95 -6.44 22.13
C HIS A 44 -0.75 -6.51 23.09
N TRP A 45 -1.00 -6.51 24.40
CA TRP A 45 0.04 -6.64 25.42
C TRP A 45 0.75 -8.01 25.35
N LEU A 46 0.02 -9.12 25.26
CA LEU A 46 0.58 -10.46 25.07
C LEU A 46 1.33 -10.61 23.75
N SER A 47 0.84 -9.98 22.68
CA SER A 47 1.48 -10.02 21.35
C SER A 47 2.66 -9.05 21.20
N SER A 48 2.87 -8.16 22.17
CA SER A 48 4.01 -7.23 22.24
C SER A 48 5.20 -7.77 23.03
N PHE A 49 5.11 -9.02 23.52
CA PHE A 49 6.26 -9.68 24.15
C PHE A 49 7.36 -9.91 23.11
N GLY A 50 8.41 -9.09 23.22
CA GLY A 50 9.47 -8.95 22.23
C GLY A 50 9.15 -7.81 21.25
N ASN A 51 10.01 -6.79 21.19
CA ASN A 51 9.91 -5.60 20.32
C ASN A 51 9.94 -5.88 18.80
N ASN A 52 9.39 -7.00 18.33
CA ASN A 52 9.44 -7.48 16.95
C ASN A 52 8.10 -7.36 16.22
N GLY A 53 7.11 -6.66 16.77
CA GLY A 53 5.79 -6.50 16.15
C GLY A 53 4.98 -7.79 16.06
N MET A 54 3.71 -7.66 15.72
CA MET A 54 2.79 -8.77 15.52
C MET A 54 2.95 -9.35 14.11
N ARG A 55 3.08 -10.67 14.02
CA ARG A 55 3.10 -11.36 12.72
C ARG A 55 1.67 -11.49 12.18
N VAL A 56 1.44 -11.02 10.96
CA VAL A 56 0.21 -11.24 10.19
C VAL A 56 0.56 -11.85 8.84
N VAL A 57 -0.44 -12.40 8.15
CA VAL A 57 -0.28 -12.96 6.80
C VAL A 57 -1.15 -12.15 5.85
N VAL A 58 -0.55 -11.57 4.81
CA VAL A 58 -1.21 -10.80 3.76
C VAL A 58 -1.59 -11.75 2.62
N GLY A 59 -2.84 -11.66 2.14
CA GLY A 59 -3.31 -12.43 0.97
C GLY A 59 -3.09 -13.94 1.11
N ARG A 60 -3.26 -14.48 2.33
CA ARG A 60 -3.04 -15.89 2.73
C ARG A 60 -1.63 -16.46 2.45
N LYS A 61 -0.67 -15.65 1.98
CA LYS A 61 0.64 -16.14 1.52
C LYS A 61 1.81 -15.45 2.19
N PHE A 62 1.75 -14.14 2.41
CA PHE A 62 2.94 -13.34 2.72
C PHE A 62 2.97 -12.87 4.17
N ALA A 63 3.95 -13.35 4.94
CA ALA A 63 4.05 -12.97 6.34
C ALA A 63 4.79 -11.64 6.52
N VAL A 64 4.16 -10.70 7.23
CA VAL A 64 4.75 -9.42 7.59
C VAL A 64 4.69 -9.20 9.10
N ARG A 65 5.44 -8.21 9.61
CA ARG A 65 5.36 -7.78 11.01
C ARG A 65 4.87 -6.35 11.06
N ILE A 66 3.82 -6.12 11.85
CA ILE A 66 3.15 -4.82 11.98
C ILE A 66 2.97 -4.46 13.46
N PRO A 67 2.71 -3.18 13.79
CA PRO A 67 2.34 -2.82 15.16
C PRO A 67 0.99 -3.48 15.54
N PRO A 68 0.84 -4.01 16.77
CA PRO A 68 -0.36 -4.72 17.19
C PRO A 68 -1.66 -3.97 16.93
N GLU A 69 -1.68 -2.65 17.09
CA GLU A 69 -2.84 -1.79 16.88
C GLU A 69 -3.40 -1.84 15.44
N TYR A 70 -2.58 -2.21 14.44
CA TYR A 70 -3.02 -2.37 13.04
C TYR A 70 -3.56 -3.76 12.71
N SER A 71 -3.46 -4.72 13.63
CA SER A 71 -3.95 -6.09 13.39
C SER A 71 -5.46 -6.17 13.13
N GLY A 72 -6.21 -5.20 13.63
CA GLY A 72 -7.65 -5.05 13.40
C GLY A 72 -8.03 -4.06 12.30
N ALA A 73 -7.06 -3.43 11.62
CA ALA A 73 -7.30 -2.43 10.56
C ALA A 73 -8.09 -3.02 9.39
N THR A 74 -7.77 -4.27 9.05
CA THR A 74 -8.38 -5.01 7.96
C THR A 74 -8.29 -6.52 8.24
N ARG A 75 -8.93 -7.32 7.39
CA ARG A 75 -8.73 -8.77 7.35
C ARG A 75 -7.47 -9.09 6.55
N TRP A 76 -6.31 -8.96 7.18
CA TRP A 76 -5.00 -9.12 6.52
C TRP A 76 -4.89 -10.37 5.64
N GLU A 77 -5.40 -11.53 6.08
CA GLU A 77 -5.34 -12.75 5.25
C GLU A 77 -6.16 -12.67 3.97
N ASP A 78 -7.27 -11.93 4.00
CA ASP A 78 -8.22 -11.84 2.89
C ASP A 78 -8.14 -10.47 2.20
N TYR A 79 -7.11 -9.67 2.50
CA TYR A 79 -6.87 -8.39 1.83
C TYR A 79 -6.37 -8.65 0.41
N GLU A 80 -7.23 -8.39 -0.58
CA GLU A 80 -6.97 -8.51 -2.02
C GLU A 80 -6.05 -9.70 -2.36
N PRO A 81 -6.47 -10.94 -2.07
CA PRO A 81 -5.53 -12.07 -1.97
C PRO A 81 -4.81 -12.37 -3.29
N GLU A 82 -5.48 -12.21 -4.44
CA GLU A 82 -4.88 -12.39 -5.77
C GLU A 82 -3.85 -11.29 -6.06
N SER A 83 -4.18 -10.01 -5.81
CA SER A 83 -3.30 -8.86 -6.03
C SER A 83 -2.08 -8.90 -5.11
N ALA A 84 -2.30 -9.08 -3.80
CA ALA A 84 -1.23 -9.23 -2.81
C ALA A 84 -0.32 -10.43 -3.15
N SER A 85 -0.92 -11.53 -3.62
CA SER A 85 -0.16 -12.70 -4.04
C SER A 85 0.76 -12.38 -5.22
N LYS A 86 0.19 -11.88 -6.32
CA LYS A 86 0.94 -11.62 -7.56
C LYS A 86 2.01 -10.56 -7.36
N PHE A 87 1.69 -9.51 -6.60
CA PHE A 87 2.61 -8.44 -6.21
C PHE A 87 3.84 -8.97 -5.48
N ALA A 88 3.65 -9.75 -4.42
CA ALA A 88 4.75 -10.23 -3.61
C ALA A 88 5.56 -11.35 -4.31
N GLU A 89 4.92 -12.19 -5.12
CA GLU A 89 5.62 -13.15 -6.00
C GLU A 89 6.53 -12.41 -6.99
N TRP A 90 6.04 -11.33 -7.63
CA TRP A 90 6.86 -10.54 -8.55
C TRP A 90 8.09 -9.92 -7.86
N ILE A 91 7.95 -9.40 -6.64
CA ILE A 91 9.07 -8.83 -5.87
C ILE A 91 10.09 -9.91 -5.48
N ALA A 92 9.63 -11.13 -5.18
CA ALA A 92 10.51 -12.25 -4.90
C ALA A 92 11.40 -12.63 -6.11
N TYR A 93 10.91 -12.41 -7.33
CA TYR A 93 11.71 -12.56 -8.57
C TYR A 93 12.57 -11.33 -8.89
N HIS A 94 12.19 -10.14 -8.41
CA HIS A 94 12.87 -8.86 -8.65
C HIS A 94 13.35 -8.26 -7.33
N THR A 95 14.31 -8.92 -6.68
CA THR A 95 14.65 -8.66 -5.27
C THR A 95 15.07 -7.22 -5.00
N ASN A 96 15.71 -6.55 -5.95
CA ASN A 96 16.15 -5.17 -5.84
C ASN A 96 15.14 -4.16 -6.44
N ALA A 97 13.88 -4.51 -6.63
CA ALA A 97 12.91 -3.63 -7.29
C ALA A 97 12.64 -2.32 -6.53
N ILE A 98 12.24 -1.29 -7.29
CA ILE A 98 11.63 -0.06 -6.76
C ILE A 98 10.12 -0.19 -6.92
N ILE A 99 9.40 -0.01 -5.82
CA ILE A 99 7.94 -0.05 -5.78
C ILE A 99 7.42 1.37 -5.62
N LEU A 100 6.56 1.78 -6.54
CA LEU A 100 5.76 2.99 -6.41
C LEU A 100 4.39 2.58 -5.90
N ASP A 101 4.06 2.95 -4.66
CA ASP A 101 2.77 2.66 -4.02
C ASP A 101 1.90 3.92 -4.05
N VAL A 102 1.19 4.13 -5.17
CA VAL A 102 0.35 5.31 -5.40
C VAL A 102 -1.04 5.06 -4.85
N GLY A 103 -1.45 5.87 -3.87
CA GLY A 103 -2.62 5.61 -3.04
C GLY A 103 -2.31 4.55 -2.00
N SER A 104 -1.29 4.84 -1.17
CA SER A 104 -0.77 3.88 -0.19
C SER A 104 -1.73 3.58 0.96
N ALA A 105 -2.70 4.47 1.22
CA ALA A 105 -3.62 4.38 2.36
C ALA A 105 -2.84 4.12 3.65
N PHE A 106 -3.07 3.01 4.34
CA PHE A 106 -2.33 2.66 5.55
C PHE A 106 -1.13 1.72 5.32
N GLY A 107 -0.79 1.40 4.06
CA GLY A 107 0.49 0.81 3.69
C GLY A 107 0.55 -0.72 3.62
N VAL A 108 -0.54 -1.40 3.26
CA VAL A 108 -0.55 -2.87 3.10
C VAL A 108 0.45 -3.35 2.04
N PHE A 109 0.43 -2.74 0.86
CA PHE A 109 1.35 -3.10 -0.23
C PHE A 109 2.78 -2.63 0.07
N SER A 110 2.95 -1.44 0.65
CA SER A 110 4.24 -0.96 1.17
C SER A 110 4.91 -1.95 2.13
N VAL A 111 4.22 -2.41 3.19
CA VAL A 111 4.82 -3.36 4.14
C VAL A 111 5.07 -4.73 3.50
N THR A 112 4.18 -5.16 2.61
CA THR A 112 4.34 -6.40 1.85
C THR A 112 5.61 -6.36 1.00
N ALA A 113 5.84 -5.26 0.27
CA ALA A 113 7.02 -5.08 -0.56
C ALA A 113 8.33 -5.11 0.26
N LEU A 114 8.34 -4.43 1.40
CA LEU A 114 9.51 -4.33 2.27
C LEU A 114 9.86 -5.65 2.97
N PHE A 115 8.89 -6.55 3.15
CA PHE A 115 9.10 -7.89 3.71
C PHE A 115 9.34 -8.97 2.65
N ALA A 116 8.80 -8.79 1.43
CA ALA A 116 9.01 -9.71 0.32
C ALA A 116 10.49 -9.78 -0.12
N SER A 117 11.21 -8.66 -0.01
CA SER A 117 12.67 -8.62 -0.21
C SER A 117 13.35 -7.63 0.73
N LYS A 118 14.58 -7.94 1.13
CA LYS A 118 15.44 -7.03 1.91
C LYS A 118 16.13 -5.96 1.05
N GLU A 119 16.11 -6.12 -0.26
CA GLU A 119 16.76 -5.23 -1.24
C GLU A 119 15.75 -4.35 -1.99
N SER A 120 14.45 -4.63 -1.88
CA SER A 120 13.41 -3.81 -2.49
C SER A 120 13.31 -2.47 -1.75
N SER A 121 12.88 -1.43 -2.44
CA SER A 121 12.58 -0.13 -1.83
C SER A 121 11.21 0.36 -2.27
N VAL A 122 10.55 1.12 -1.40
CA VAL A 122 9.19 1.63 -1.62
C VAL A 122 9.21 3.16 -1.59
N ILE A 123 8.52 3.75 -2.55
CA ILE A 123 8.12 5.16 -2.54
C ILE A 123 6.59 5.16 -2.47
N ALA A 124 6.06 5.55 -1.31
CA ALA A 124 4.62 5.57 -1.07
C ALA A 124 4.07 7.00 -1.22
N PHE A 125 2.98 7.13 -1.95
CA PHE A 125 2.32 8.39 -2.26
C PHE A 125 0.91 8.40 -1.68
N ASP A 126 0.55 9.50 -1.03
CA ASP A 126 -0.81 9.73 -0.57
C ASP A 126 -1.12 11.22 -0.43
N GLY A 127 -2.38 11.57 -0.69
CA GLY A 127 -2.89 12.92 -0.48
C GLY A 127 -3.20 13.22 0.99
N ASP A 128 -3.16 12.22 1.87
CA ASP A 128 -3.44 12.33 3.30
C ASP A 128 -2.19 12.06 4.16
N LEU A 129 -1.81 13.04 5.00
CA LEU A 129 -0.67 12.90 5.89
C LEU A 129 -0.89 11.82 6.96
N ALA A 130 -2.14 11.59 7.40
CA ALA A 130 -2.45 10.53 8.36
C ALA A 130 -2.21 9.14 7.75
N SER A 131 -2.60 8.96 6.48
CA SER A 131 -2.30 7.76 5.68
C SER A 131 -0.79 7.51 5.54
N LEU A 132 0.01 8.53 5.18
CA LEU A 132 1.48 8.39 5.13
C LEU A 132 2.09 8.08 6.51
N LYS A 133 1.56 8.68 7.58
CA LYS A 133 2.00 8.38 8.94
C LYS A 133 1.66 6.94 9.34
N ALA A 134 0.47 6.45 8.96
CA ALA A 134 0.05 5.06 9.16
C ALA A 134 0.99 4.10 8.40
N THR A 135 1.26 4.38 7.12
CA THR A 135 2.21 3.61 6.29
C THR A 135 3.60 3.55 6.93
N SER A 136 4.11 4.67 7.45
CA SER A 136 5.37 4.71 8.20
C SER A 136 5.36 3.78 9.42
N ARG A 137 4.28 3.81 10.22
CA ARG A 137 4.13 3.00 11.44
C ARG A 137 3.99 1.51 11.12
N VAL A 138 3.17 1.16 10.14
CA VAL A 138 2.96 -0.23 9.71
C VAL A 138 4.27 -0.85 9.20
N CYS A 139 5.09 -0.07 8.51
CA CYS A 139 6.36 -0.52 7.95
C CYS A 139 7.54 -0.50 8.95
N GLN A 140 7.36 -0.04 10.20
CA GLN A 140 8.47 0.23 11.12
C GLN A 140 9.34 -1.00 11.48
N TYR A 141 8.82 -2.21 11.29
CA TYR A 141 9.55 -3.46 11.56
C TYR A 141 10.31 -3.99 10.34
N ALA A 142 10.20 -3.34 9.18
CA ALA A 142 11.05 -3.64 8.04
C ALA A 142 12.50 -3.20 8.31
N SER A 143 13.48 -3.98 7.85
CA SER A 143 14.89 -3.63 8.02
C SER A 143 15.33 -2.55 7.04
N GLY A 144 16.19 -1.63 7.48
CA GLY A 144 16.84 -0.62 6.64
C GLY A 144 15.95 0.58 6.29
N GLU A 145 16.57 1.64 5.78
CA GLU A 145 15.89 2.87 5.35
C GLU A 145 15.42 2.75 3.90
N ARG A 146 14.42 1.89 3.67
CA ARG A 146 13.95 1.51 2.31
C ARG A 146 12.55 2.04 1.98
N LEU A 147 11.96 2.85 2.86
CA LEU A 147 10.66 3.48 2.66
C LEU A 147 10.85 5.00 2.55
N GLN A 148 10.36 5.55 1.45
CA GLN A 148 10.22 6.98 1.23
C GLN A 148 8.74 7.33 1.14
N LEU A 149 8.37 8.49 1.70
CA LEU A 149 6.98 8.95 1.75
C LEU A 149 6.85 10.27 1.02
N VAL A 150 5.81 10.41 0.21
CA VAL A 150 5.53 11.62 -0.57
C VAL A 150 4.09 12.04 -0.36
N TYR A 151 3.93 13.22 0.24
CA TYR A 151 2.65 13.90 0.40
C TYR A 151 2.29 14.66 -0.87
N GLY A 152 1.24 14.20 -1.54
CA GLY A 152 0.70 14.76 -2.77
C GLY A 152 -0.06 13.71 -3.56
N LEU A 153 -0.89 14.20 -4.48
CA LEU A 153 -1.60 13.33 -5.42
C LEU A 153 -0.82 13.24 -6.72
N ILE A 154 -0.81 12.05 -7.30
CA ILE A 154 -0.22 11.82 -8.62
C ILE A 154 -1.30 12.08 -9.67
N SER A 155 -1.00 12.89 -10.68
CA SER A 155 -1.93 13.33 -11.72
C SER A 155 -1.23 13.50 -13.07
N GLU A 156 -1.97 13.95 -14.08
CA GLU A 156 -1.44 14.16 -15.44
C GLU A 156 -0.58 15.42 -15.60
N SER A 157 -0.57 16.31 -14.61
CA SER A 157 0.15 17.58 -14.66
C SER A 157 0.69 18.00 -13.31
N ASP A 158 1.92 18.53 -13.30
CA ASP A 158 2.54 19.14 -12.14
C ASP A 158 2.12 20.60 -11.98
N VAL A 159 1.92 21.05 -10.74
CA VAL A 159 1.86 22.50 -10.46
C VAL A 159 3.26 23.12 -10.50
N GLN A 160 4.28 22.35 -10.11
CA GLN A 160 5.68 22.76 -10.07
C GLN A 160 6.58 21.53 -10.26
N GLU A 161 7.52 21.58 -11.21
CA GLU A 161 8.55 20.53 -11.37
C GLU A 161 9.29 20.35 -10.04
N THR A 162 9.12 19.17 -9.44
CA THR A 162 9.65 18.80 -8.12
C THR A 162 10.34 17.45 -8.24
N THR A 163 11.57 17.34 -7.76
CA THR A 163 12.25 16.04 -7.74
C THR A 163 11.75 15.19 -6.57
N ILE A 164 11.89 13.86 -6.68
CA ILE A 164 11.52 12.96 -5.59
C ILE A 164 12.19 13.32 -4.26
N THR A 165 13.47 13.72 -4.29
CA THR A 165 14.22 14.11 -3.08
C THR A 165 13.58 15.32 -2.39
N GLN A 166 13.18 16.34 -3.17
CA GLN A 166 12.52 17.53 -2.63
C GLN A 166 11.15 17.17 -2.01
N ALA A 167 10.37 16.34 -2.70
CA ALA A 167 9.06 15.90 -2.23
C ALA A 167 9.16 15.08 -0.93
N VAL A 168 10.13 14.16 -0.84
CA VAL A 168 10.41 13.35 0.36
C VAL A 168 10.86 14.22 1.53
N GLN A 169 11.75 15.20 1.28
CA GLN A 169 12.23 16.12 2.31
C GLN A 169 11.08 16.97 2.86
N ARG A 170 10.24 17.53 1.98
CA ARG A 170 9.06 18.30 2.38
C ARG A 170 8.09 17.47 3.23
N THR A 171 7.81 16.24 2.80
CA THR A 171 6.92 15.31 3.50
C THR A 171 7.46 14.96 4.88
N SER A 172 8.76 14.65 4.96
CA SER A 172 9.43 14.36 6.23
C SER A 172 9.37 15.52 7.21
N GLN A 173 9.44 16.77 6.72
CA GLN A 173 9.29 17.96 7.55
C GLN A 173 7.86 18.12 8.06
N LEU A 174 6.85 17.98 7.17
CA LEU A 174 5.43 18.06 7.55
C LEU A 174 5.06 17.03 8.63
N LEU A 175 5.52 15.79 8.50
CA LEU A 175 5.25 14.71 9.47
C LEU A 175 5.94 14.91 10.84
N LYS A 176 6.94 15.80 10.92
CA LYS A 176 7.59 16.19 12.18
C LYS A 176 6.91 17.38 12.83
N ASP A 177 6.49 18.35 12.02
CA ASP A 177 5.96 19.63 12.52
C ASP A 177 4.48 19.55 12.91
N LEU A 178 3.73 18.65 12.29
CA LEU A 178 2.29 18.51 12.52
C LEU A 178 2.00 17.34 13.48
N PRO A 179 1.03 17.49 14.40
CA PRO A 179 0.64 16.44 15.34
C PRO A 179 -0.25 15.37 14.66
N ILE A 180 0.33 14.63 13.70
CA ILE A 180 -0.36 13.57 12.96
C ILE A 180 -0.17 12.22 13.69
N SER A 181 -1.27 11.58 14.09
CA SER A 181 -1.20 10.30 14.82
C SER A 181 -0.91 9.12 13.89
N GLY A 182 -1.56 9.07 12.72
CA GLY A 182 -1.51 7.93 11.81
C GLY A 182 -2.31 6.72 12.30
N ASP A 183 -3.26 6.93 13.20
CA ASP A 183 -4.22 5.89 13.58
C ASP A 183 -5.19 5.66 12.40
N ILE A 184 -5.61 4.42 12.18
CA ILE A 184 -6.39 4.02 11.00
C ILE A 184 -7.67 4.85 10.85
N ASP A 185 -8.34 5.09 11.97
CA ASP A 185 -9.57 5.86 12.11
C ASP A 185 -9.40 7.37 11.89
N THR A 186 -8.16 7.85 11.74
CA THR A 186 -7.84 9.24 11.36
C THR A 186 -7.48 9.41 9.89
N THR A 187 -7.27 8.32 9.15
CA THR A 187 -6.96 8.34 7.72
C THR A 187 -8.16 8.76 6.89
N LYS A 188 -7.91 9.39 5.75
CA LYS A 188 -8.96 9.86 4.84
C LYS A 188 -8.63 9.51 3.41
N TYR A 189 -9.63 8.98 2.71
CA TYR A 189 -9.59 8.90 1.25
C TYR A 189 -9.70 10.31 0.67
N ILE A 190 -8.72 10.68 -0.16
CA ILE A 190 -8.66 11.99 -0.81
C ILE A 190 -8.56 11.74 -2.31
N CYS A 191 -9.69 11.91 -3.00
CA CYS A 191 -9.76 11.81 -4.45
C CYS A 191 -9.24 13.10 -5.11
N LEU A 192 -8.80 12.99 -6.36
CA LEU A 192 -8.43 14.16 -7.17
C LEU A 192 -9.63 15.08 -7.45
N HIS A 193 -10.85 14.54 -7.56
CA HIS A 193 -12.07 15.33 -7.73
C HIS A 193 -12.52 15.90 -6.37
N GLY A 194 -12.83 17.20 -6.31
CA GLY A 194 -13.29 17.87 -5.08
C GLY A 194 -12.21 18.56 -4.23
N ASN A 195 -10.98 18.65 -4.73
CA ASN A 195 -9.83 19.16 -3.98
C ASN A 195 -9.50 20.65 -4.18
N SER A 196 -10.40 21.43 -4.77
CA SER A 196 -10.19 22.87 -5.02
C SER A 196 -9.91 23.68 -3.74
N ASP A 197 -10.28 23.18 -2.57
CA ASP A 197 -10.11 23.86 -1.28
C ASP A 197 -8.92 23.35 -0.44
N ARG A 198 -8.32 22.20 -0.78
CA ARG A 198 -7.18 21.65 -0.04
C ARG A 198 -5.91 21.87 -0.85
N HIS A 199 -4.96 22.61 -0.30
CA HIS A 199 -3.66 22.92 -0.93
C HIS A 199 -2.74 21.68 -0.92
N ILE A 200 -3.20 20.59 -1.56
CA ILE A 200 -2.47 19.33 -1.68
C ILE A 200 -1.62 19.42 -2.96
N PRO A 201 -0.30 19.15 -2.87
CA PRO A 201 0.54 19.15 -4.07
C PRO A 201 0.06 18.14 -5.11
N LEU A 202 0.10 18.53 -6.37
CA LEU A 202 -0.10 17.63 -7.50
C LEU A 202 1.26 17.39 -8.17
N TYR A 203 1.56 16.11 -8.39
CA TYR A 203 2.78 15.67 -9.06
C TYR A 203 2.48 14.78 -10.28
N THR A 204 3.39 14.71 -11.24
CA THR A 204 3.50 13.63 -12.22
C THR A 204 4.57 12.65 -11.75
N LEU A 205 4.46 11.37 -12.12
CA LEU A 205 5.55 10.43 -11.84
C LEU A 205 6.79 10.80 -12.66
N ASP A 206 6.60 11.29 -13.87
CA ASP A 206 7.67 11.68 -14.79
C ASP A 206 8.59 12.77 -14.21
N SER A 207 8.03 13.77 -13.51
CA SER A 207 8.83 14.80 -12.84
C SER A 207 9.56 14.27 -11.61
N LEU A 208 8.85 13.54 -10.75
CA LEU A 208 9.39 13.00 -9.51
C LEU A 208 10.56 12.05 -9.77
N LEU A 209 10.43 11.16 -10.75
CA LEU A 209 11.39 10.08 -11.01
C LEU A 209 12.36 10.42 -12.15
N SER A 210 12.45 11.69 -12.54
CA SER A 210 13.36 12.18 -13.59
C SER A 210 14.83 11.83 -13.34
N GLU A 211 15.23 11.64 -12.08
CA GLU A 211 16.59 11.30 -11.65
C GLU A 211 16.76 9.82 -11.28
N VAL A 212 15.68 9.02 -11.30
CA VAL A 212 15.74 7.60 -10.96
C VAL A 212 16.33 6.83 -12.15
N PRO A 213 17.42 6.05 -11.95
CA PRO A 213 17.98 5.24 -13.02
C PRO A 213 17.06 4.08 -13.40
N SER A 214 17.06 3.73 -14.69
CA SER A 214 16.28 2.63 -15.25
C SER A 214 16.95 1.25 -15.13
N ASP A 215 17.92 1.09 -14.22
CA ASP A 215 18.71 -0.13 -14.05
C ASP A 215 18.08 -1.13 -13.06
N ARG A 216 17.03 -0.71 -12.34
CA ARG A 216 16.29 -1.53 -11.39
C ARG A 216 14.88 -1.81 -11.92
N PRO A 217 14.33 -3.03 -11.70
CA PRO A 217 12.95 -3.32 -11.99
C PRO A 217 12.03 -2.36 -11.23
N LEU A 218 11.02 -1.84 -11.90
CA LEU A 218 10.04 -0.93 -11.31
C LEU A 218 8.65 -1.57 -11.36
N LEU A 219 7.92 -1.49 -10.24
CA LEU A 219 6.51 -1.83 -10.19
C LEU A 219 5.71 -0.63 -9.68
N LEU A 220 4.67 -0.25 -10.43
CA LEU A 220 3.71 0.78 -10.04
C LEU A 220 2.43 0.09 -9.56
N LYS A 221 2.14 0.20 -8.26
CA LYS A 221 0.80 -0.06 -7.69
C LYS A 221 0.03 1.25 -7.73
N CYS A 222 -1.17 1.24 -8.31
CA CYS A 222 -2.01 2.42 -8.42
C CYS A 222 -3.44 2.09 -8.05
N ASP A 223 -3.95 2.79 -7.05
CA ASP A 223 -5.29 2.62 -6.51
C ASP A 223 -5.70 3.97 -5.92
N VAL A 224 -6.44 4.74 -6.72
CA VAL A 224 -6.69 6.17 -6.47
C VAL A 224 -8.14 6.53 -6.74
N GLU A 225 -9.04 5.55 -6.59
CA GLU A 225 -10.49 5.74 -6.59
C GLU A 225 -11.01 6.45 -7.86
N GLY A 226 -10.60 5.97 -9.04
CA GLY A 226 -11.08 6.43 -10.35
C GLY A 226 -10.12 7.37 -11.09
N ALA A 227 -9.06 7.85 -10.45
CA ALA A 227 -8.08 8.72 -11.08
C ALA A 227 -6.91 7.97 -11.76
N GLU A 228 -7.00 6.66 -11.93
CA GLU A 228 -5.88 5.81 -12.40
C GLU A 228 -5.36 6.27 -13.76
N PHE A 229 -6.26 6.68 -14.65
CA PHE A 229 -5.87 7.17 -15.97
C PHE A 229 -5.11 8.50 -15.90
N LEU A 230 -5.38 9.36 -14.92
CA LEU A 230 -4.60 10.59 -14.70
C LEU A 230 -3.17 10.26 -14.25
N VAL A 231 -3.03 9.27 -13.36
CA VAL A 231 -1.72 8.77 -12.92
C VAL A 231 -0.92 8.24 -14.11
N LEU A 232 -1.55 7.42 -14.97
CA LEU A 232 -0.92 6.87 -16.17
C LEU A 232 -0.47 7.96 -17.14
N ARG A 233 -1.28 8.99 -17.38
CA ARG A 233 -0.90 10.14 -18.22
C ARG A 233 0.24 10.95 -17.62
N GLY A 234 0.35 11.03 -16.29
CA GLY A 234 1.49 11.61 -15.60
C GLY A 234 2.74 10.73 -15.53
N ALA A 235 2.71 9.53 -16.14
CA ALA A 235 3.79 8.55 -16.08
C ALA A 235 4.30 8.16 -17.49
N MET A 236 3.94 8.92 -18.53
CA MET A 236 4.21 8.57 -19.93
C MET A 236 5.68 8.28 -20.20
N LYS A 237 6.59 9.14 -19.72
CA LYS A 237 8.03 8.98 -19.93
C LYS A 237 8.55 7.75 -19.21
N ILE A 238 8.07 7.46 -18.00
CA ILE A 238 8.51 6.26 -17.24
C ILE A 238 7.96 4.98 -17.86
N LEU A 239 6.70 4.99 -18.32
CA LEU A 239 6.11 3.88 -19.06
C LEU A 239 6.90 3.54 -20.33
N GLN A 240 7.50 4.54 -20.98
CA GLN A 240 8.36 4.35 -22.16
C GLN A 240 9.80 3.95 -21.80
N THR A 241 10.40 4.56 -20.79
CA THR A 241 11.83 4.43 -20.49
C THR A 241 12.14 3.32 -19.50
N HIS A 242 11.37 3.21 -18.42
CA HIS A 242 11.56 2.22 -17.37
C HIS A 242 10.77 0.94 -17.60
N ARG A 243 9.72 1.01 -18.45
CA ARG A 243 8.85 -0.13 -18.79
C ARG A 243 8.40 -0.89 -17.51
N PRO A 244 7.84 -0.20 -16.49
CA PRO A 244 7.49 -0.84 -15.23
C PRO A 244 6.41 -1.90 -15.38
N THR A 245 6.38 -2.88 -14.48
CA THR A 245 5.17 -3.72 -14.29
C THR A 245 4.11 -2.90 -13.56
N LEU A 246 2.83 -3.05 -13.91
CA LEU A 246 1.75 -2.28 -13.31
C LEU A 246 0.78 -3.21 -12.56
N LEU A 247 0.37 -2.80 -11.37
CA LEU A 247 -0.80 -3.33 -10.65
C LEU A 247 -1.78 -2.16 -10.48
N ILE A 248 -2.86 -2.14 -11.25
CA ILE A 248 -3.79 -1.02 -11.31
C ILE A 248 -5.16 -1.48 -10.83
N SER A 249 -5.69 -0.79 -9.83
CA SER A 249 -7.05 -0.94 -9.32
C SER A 249 -7.98 -0.02 -10.11
N VAL A 250 -8.58 -0.53 -11.19
CA VAL A 250 -9.49 0.24 -12.04
C VAL A 250 -10.86 0.29 -11.39
N HIS A 251 -11.44 1.49 -11.23
CA HIS A 251 -12.72 1.71 -10.56
C HIS A 251 -13.84 2.09 -11.56
N PRO A 252 -14.48 1.14 -12.29
CA PRO A 252 -15.46 1.47 -13.35
C PRO A 252 -16.56 2.45 -12.94
N ASN A 253 -16.99 2.43 -11.68
CA ASN A 253 -18.04 3.30 -11.17
C ASN A 253 -17.56 4.74 -10.87
N ALA A 254 -16.27 4.94 -10.63
CA ALA A 254 -15.66 6.24 -10.33
C ALA A 254 -15.03 6.91 -11.56
N LEU A 255 -14.66 6.15 -12.59
CA LEU A 255 -14.12 6.70 -13.86
C LEU A 255 -14.98 7.84 -14.47
N PRO A 256 -16.33 7.78 -14.47
CA PRO A 256 -17.16 8.85 -15.02
C PRO A 256 -16.98 10.21 -14.33
N ASP A 257 -16.59 10.25 -13.05
CA ASP A 257 -16.32 11.51 -12.33
C ASP A 257 -15.11 12.26 -12.92
N TYR A 258 -14.28 11.56 -13.66
CA TYR A 258 -13.13 12.10 -14.38
C TYR A 258 -13.38 12.25 -15.89
N GLY A 259 -14.58 11.92 -16.37
CA GLY A 259 -14.91 11.92 -17.80
C GLY A 259 -14.16 10.82 -18.58
N ILE A 260 -13.79 9.74 -17.88
CA ILE A 260 -12.95 8.65 -18.39
C ILE A 260 -13.79 7.38 -18.44
N THR A 261 -13.48 6.51 -19.40
CA THR A 261 -14.06 5.18 -19.50
C THR A 261 -12.98 4.12 -19.35
N LYS A 262 -13.39 2.89 -19.06
CA LYS A 262 -12.47 1.76 -19.03
C LYS A 262 -11.74 1.55 -20.36
N ALA A 263 -12.44 1.77 -21.47
CA ALA A 263 -11.87 1.64 -22.82
C ALA A 263 -10.74 2.65 -23.07
N ASP A 264 -10.76 3.83 -22.44
CA ASP A 264 -9.68 4.81 -22.57
C ASP A 264 -8.38 4.29 -21.92
N ILE A 265 -8.49 3.59 -20.80
CA ILE A 265 -7.34 2.94 -20.13
C ILE A 265 -6.81 1.79 -20.99
N GLU A 266 -7.70 0.95 -21.54
CA GLU A 266 -7.32 -0.17 -22.43
C GLU A 266 -6.56 0.32 -23.66
N LEU A 267 -7.09 1.35 -24.34
CA LEU A 267 -6.46 1.96 -25.51
C LEU A 267 -5.10 2.57 -25.15
N PHE A 268 -5.00 3.25 -24.01
CA PHE A 268 -3.73 3.83 -23.57
C PHE A 268 -2.67 2.76 -23.26
N LEU A 269 -3.04 1.67 -22.59
CA LEU A 269 -2.12 0.56 -22.34
C LEU A 269 -1.67 -0.08 -23.65
N GLN A 270 -2.59 -0.27 -24.60
CA GLN A 270 -2.28 -0.80 -25.93
C GLN A 270 -1.28 0.11 -26.67
N ASP A 271 -1.54 1.42 -26.72
CA ASP A 271 -0.67 2.41 -27.37
C ASP A 271 0.69 2.55 -26.67
N SER A 272 0.74 2.26 -25.37
CA SER A 272 1.98 2.21 -24.58
C SER A 272 2.71 0.86 -24.67
N HIS A 273 2.25 -0.05 -25.54
CA HIS A 273 2.77 -1.40 -25.70
C HIS A 273 2.75 -2.21 -24.39
N TYR A 274 1.60 -2.25 -23.74
CA TYR A 274 1.33 -3.09 -22.57
C TYR A 274 0.26 -4.14 -22.88
N ALA A 275 0.47 -5.36 -22.40
CA ALA A 275 -0.60 -6.33 -22.23
C ALA A 275 -1.10 -6.29 -20.78
N TRP A 276 -2.37 -6.60 -20.55
CA TRP A 276 -2.96 -6.66 -19.22
C TRP A 276 -3.80 -7.92 -19.01
N GLU A 277 -3.88 -8.34 -17.75
CA GLU A 277 -4.72 -9.42 -17.26
C GLU A 277 -5.53 -8.89 -16.08
N VAL A 278 -6.85 -9.11 -16.08
CA VAL A 278 -7.69 -8.85 -14.92
C VAL A 278 -7.54 -10.02 -13.95
N ILE A 279 -6.86 -9.80 -12.82
CA ILE A 279 -6.48 -10.86 -11.88
C ILE A 279 -7.49 -11.07 -10.76
N ALA A 280 -8.30 -10.05 -10.46
CA ALA A 280 -9.39 -10.11 -9.51
C ALA A 280 -10.43 -9.04 -9.82
N ILE A 281 -11.67 -9.26 -9.34
CA ILE A 281 -12.77 -8.29 -9.40
C ILE A 281 -13.49 -8.34 -8.07
N ASP A 282 -13.64 -7.19 -7.42
CA ASP A 282 -14.47 -7.00 -6.24
C ASP A 282 -15.38 -5.77 -6.40
N HIS A 283 -15.13 -4.69 -5.68
CA HIS A 283 -15.68 -3.36 -5.94
C HIS A 283 -14.96 -2.62 -7.08
N GLU A 284 -13.78 -3.11 -7.46
CA GLU A 284 -12.91 -2.62 -8.52
C GLU A 284 -12.35 -3.80 -9.35
N GLU A 285 -11.76 -3.50 -10.51
CA GLU A 285 -11.04 -4.48 -11.32
C GLU A 285 -9.54 -4.35 -11.08
N HIS A 286 -8.89 -5.43 -10.64
CA HIS A 286 -7.44 -5.47 -10.38
C HIS A 286 -6.71 -5.93 -11.64
N TRP A 287 -5.94 -5.04 -12.25
CA TRP A 287 -5.27 -5.27 -13.53
C TRP A 287 -3.76 -5.42 -13.33
N TRP A 288 -3.23 -6.55 -13.80
CA TRP A 288 -1.80 -6.78 -13.89
C TRP A 288 -1.31 -6.51 -15.31
N CYS A 289 -0.50 -5.47 -15.48
CA CYS A 289 -0.05 -5.05 -16.81
C CYS A 289 1.46 -5.23 -16.96
N GLN A 290 1.88 -5.72 -18.12
CA GLN A 290 3.28 -5.96 -18.45
C GLN A 290 3.67 -5.38 -19.81
N PRO A 291 4.90 -4.85 -19.93
CA PRO A 291 5.51 -4.51 -21.22
C PRO A 291 5.46 -5.67 -22.22
N ILE A 292 5.09 -5.39 -23.47
CA ILE A 292 5.27 -6.28 -24.63
C ILE A 292 6.26 -5.72 -25.65
#